data_AF-A0A183JY41-F1
#
_entry.id   AF-A0A183JY41-F1
#
_cell.length_a   1.000
_cell.length_b   1.000
_cell.length_c   1.000
_cell.angle_alpha   90.00
_cell.angle_beta   90.00
_cell.angle_gamma   90.00
#
_symmetry.space_group_name_H-M   'P 1'
#
loop_
_entity.id
_entity.type
_entity.pdbx_description
1 polymer ?
#
loop_
_entity_poly.entity_id
_entity_poly.type
_entity_poly.pdbx_seq_one_letter_code
_entity_poly.pdbx_strand_id
1 'polypeptide(L)'
;MLNVHWLDTINNSLLWEGTNQLPAEEEIRKRRWKWMGHTLRKSSNYITRQALTWDPERKRKRGRPKNTLRQEIEADMKRMNNNWKELERIACDRVAERPMLLHEE
;
A
#
# COMPACT_ATOMS: atom_id res chain seq x y z
N MET A 1 -41.03 -22.61 -18.22
CA MET A 1 -40.04 -21.57 -18.62
C MET A 1 -39.19 -21.27 -17.40
N LEU A 2 -37.90 -21.56 -17.42
CA LEU A 2 -37.00 -21.32 -16.29
C LEU A 2 -36.46 -19.89 -16.37
N ASN A 3 -36.83 -19.06 -15.40
CA ASN A 3 -36.48 -17.64 -15.29
C ASN A 3 -35.04 -17.47 -14.76
N VAL A 4 -34.05 -17.84 -15.57
CA VAL A 4 -32.63 -17.72 -15.22
C VAL A 4 -32.07 -16.47 -15.89
N HIS A 5 -31.83 -15.42 -15.11
CA HIS A 5 -31.18 -14.19 -15.55
C HIS A 5 -29.67 -14.30 -15.33
N TRP A 6 -28.89 -14.18 -16.40
CA TRP A 6 -27.45 -13.98 -16.33
C TRP A 6 -27.19 -12.50 -16.07
N LEU A 7 -26.42 -12.18 -15.02
CA LEU A 7 -25.85 -10.85 -14.86
C LEU A 7 -24.61 -10.77 -15.76
N ASP A 8 -24.75 -10.12 -16.92
CA ASP A 8 -23.67 -9.90 -17.89
C ASP A 8 -22.51 -9.06 -17.33
N THR A 9 -22.64 -8.52 -16.12
CA THR A 9 -21.60 -7.74 -15.44
C THR A 9 -21.59 -8.08 -13.96
N ILE A 10 -20.54 -8.78 -13.53
CA ILE A 10 -20.30 -9.07 -12.12
C ILE A 10 -19.63 -7.85 -11.50
N ASN A 11 -20.29 -7.23 -10.52
CA ASN A 11 -19.69 -6.15 -9.74
C ASN A 11 -18.70 -6.73 -8.72
N ASN A 12 -17.48 -6.20 -8.68
CA ASN A 12 -16.49 -6.62 -7.72
C ASN A 12 -16.96 -6.46 -6.26
N SER A 13 -17.80 -5.45 -5.95
CA SER A 13 -18.35 -5.28 -4.60
C SER A 13 -19.19 -6.47 -4.15
N LEU A 14 -20.00 -7.01 -5.06
CA LEU A 14 -20.85 -8.18 -4.81
C LEU A 14 -20.02 -9.45 -4.62
N LEU A 15 -18.89 -9.58 -5.35
CA LEU A 15 -17.96 -10.69 -5.17
C LEU A 15 -17.26 -10.66 -3.82
N TRP A 16 -16.77 -9.50 -3.39
CA TRP A 16 -16.10 -9.36 -2.09
C TRP A 16 -17.06 -9.61 -0.92
N GLU A 17 -18.29 -9.10 -1.01
CA GLU A 17 -19.34 -9.32 -0.01
C GLU A 17 -19.72 -10.81 0.10
N GLY A 18 -19.83 -11.53 -1.03
CA GLY A 18 -20.16 -12.95 -1.03
C GLY A 18 -19.02 -13.88 -0.61
N THR A 19 -17.76 -13.47 -0.79
CA THR A 19 -16.58 -14.29 -0.49
C THR A 19 -15.91 -13.95 0.83
N ASN A 20 -16.34 -12.88 1.52
CA ASN A 20 -15.65 -12.31 2.68
C ASN A 20 -14.15 -12.03 2.42
N GLN A 21 -13.79 -11.72 1.17
CA GLN A 21 -12.41 -11.45 0.77
C GLN A 21 -12.12 -9.95 0.76
N LEU A 22 -10.93 -9.58 1.25
CA LEU A 22 -10.45 -8.21 1.16
C LEU A 22 -10.06 -7.87 -0.28
N PRO A 23 -10.24 -6.60 -0.73
CA PRO A 23 -9.74 -6.16 -2.01
C PRO A 23 -8.22 -6.36 -2.10
N ALA A 24 -7.75 -6.84 -3.25
CA ALA A 24 -6.32 -7.10 -3.46
C ALA A 24 -5.44 -5.85 -3.24
N GLU A 25 -5.96 -4.65 -3.53
CA GLU A 25 -5.28 -3.38 -3.26
C GLU A 25 -4.95 -3.23 -1.77
N GLU A 26 -5.86 -3.63 -0.89
CA GLU A 26 -5.68 -3.52 0.56
C GLU A 26 -4.68 -4.53 1.10
N GLU A 27 -4.69 -5.76 0.59
CA GLU A 27 -3.67 -6.74 0.93
C GLU A 27 -2.28 -6.28 0.50
N ILE A 28 -2.15 -5.79 -0.74
CA ILE A 28 -0.89 -5.27 -1.27
C ILE A 28 -0.41 -4.10 -0.42
N ARG A 29 -1.32 -3.20 -0.04
CA ARG A 29 -1.03 -2.07 0.86
C ARG A 29 -0.57 -2.54 2.23
N LYS A 30 -1.26 -3.48 2.88
CA LYS A 30 -0.87 -4.06 4.18
C LYS A 30 0.54 -4.68 4.11
N ARG A 31 0.84 -5.42 3.04
CA ARG A 31 2.18 -6.00 2.81
C ARG A 31 3.25 -4.93 2.58
N ARG A 32 2.93 -3.90 1.80
CA ARG A 32 3.82 -2.74 1.54
C ARG A 32 4.16 -2.02 2.85
N TRP A 33 3.18 -1.73 3.70
CA TRP A 33 3.40 -1.10 5.01
C TRP A 33 4.26 -1.96 5.93
N LYS A 34 4.00 -3.27 6.01
CA LYS A 34 4.82 -4.19 6.79
C LYS A 34 6.29 -4.18 6.33
N TRP A 35 6.52 -4.16 5.02
CA TRP A 35 7.87 -4.07 4.45
C TRP A 35 8.53 -2.71 4.74
N MET A 36 7.79 -1.61 4.65
CA MET A 36 8.32 -0.28 4.97
C MET A 36 8.66 -0.12 6.44
N GLY A 37 7.80 -0.58 7.35
CA GLY A 37 8.09 -0.59 8.78
C GLY A 37 9.38 -1.35 9.08
N HIS A 38 9.55 -2.54 8.48
CA HIS A 38 10.79 -3.31 8.61
C HIS A 38 12.03 -2.56 8.08
N THR A 39 11.90 -1.89 6.93
CA THR A 39 12.99 -1.15 6.29
C THR A 39 13.36 0.10 7.07
N LEU A 40 12.38 0.85 7.59
CA LEU A 40 12.58 2.06 8.38
C LEU A 40 13.20 1.76 9.75
N ARG A 41 12.95 0.58 10.32
CA ARG A 41 13.61 0.11 11.56
C ARG A 41 15.11 -0.19 11.39
N LYS A 42 15.61 -0.34 10.17
CA LYS A 42 17.06 -0.50 9.93
C LYS A 42 17.77 0.83 10.12
N SER A 43 19.08 0.77 10.38
CA SER A 43 19.90 1.98 10.49
C SER A 43 19.85 2.81 9.20
N SER A 44 20.04 4.12 9.33
CA SER A 44 20.08 5.06 8.19
C SER A 44 21.10 4.67 7.11
N ASN A 45 22.18 3.98 7.51
CA ASN A 45 23.24 3.52 6.61
C ASN A 45 22.85 2.29 5.78
N TYR A 46 21.69 1.66 6.01
CA TYR A 46 21.28 0.50 5.25
C TYR A 46 20.84 0.88 3.83
N ILE A 47 21.39 0.20 2.83
CA ILE A 47 21.19 0.52 1.40
C ILE A 47 19.70 0.59 1.04
N THR A 48 18.88 -0.33 1.56
CA THR A 48 17.44 -0.33 1.24
C THR A 48 16.68 0.84 1.87
N ARG A 49 17.15 1.38 3.01
CA ARG A 49 16.56 2.57 3.63
C ARG A 49 16.93 3.83 2.85
N GLN A 50 18.16 3.92 2.35
CA GLN A 50 18.54 5.00 1.43
C GLN A 50 17.78 4.92 0.10
N ALA A 51 17.61 3.71 -0.44
CA ALA A 51 16.85 3.48 -1.66
C ALA A 51 15.36 3.87 -1.53
N LEU A 52 14.78 3.79 -0.33
CA LEU A 52 13.40 4.23 -0.05
C LEU A 52 13.23 5.74 -0.25
N THR A 53 14.23 6.52 0.12
CA THR A 53 14.22 7.99 0.01
C THR A 53 14.81 8.51 -1.30
N TRP A 54 15.49 7.64 -2.06
CA TRP A 54 16.15 7.98 -3.31
C TRP A 54 15.15 8.38 -4.41
N ASP A 55 15.32 9.60 -4.95
CA ASP A 55 14.56 10.07 -6.12
C ASP A 55 15.41 9.90 -7.39
N PRO A 56 15.12 8.89 -8.25
CA PRO A 56 15.87 8.71 -9.48
C PRO A 56 15.50 9.80 -10.50
N GLU A 57 16.51 10.37 -11.15
CA GLU A 57 16.38 11.50 -12.06
C GLU A 57 15.28 11.30 -13.14
N ARG A 58 14.43 12.34 -13.29
CA ARG A 58 13.06 12.31 -13.84
C ARG A 58 12.88 11.93 -15.31
N LYS A 59 13.94 11.72 -16.09
CA LYS A 59 13.80 11.45 -17.54
C LYS A 59 13.37 10.00 -17.77
N ARG A 60 12.06 9.79 -17.78
CA ARG A 60 11.43 8.49 -18.04
C ARG A 60 11.60 8.07 -19.50
N LYS A 61 12.15 6.89 -19.75
CA LYS A 61 12.12 6.26 -21.09
C LYS A 61 10.70 5.85 -21.47
N ARG A 62 10.35 5.95 -22.76
CA ARG A 62 9.07 5.45 -23.31
C ARG A 62 8.96 3.94 -23.02
N GLY A 63 7.82 3.49 -22.49
CA GLY A 63 7.57 2.09 -22.12
C GLY A 63 7.76 1.73 -20.64
N ARG A 64 8.41 2.59 -19.82
CA ARG A 64 8.47 2.36 -18.36
C ARG A 64 7.07 2.54 -17.74
N PRO A 65 6.64 1.73 -16.76
CA PRO A 65 5.39 1.97 -16.02
C PRO A 65 5.34 3.37 -15.40
N LYS A 66 4.14 3.93 -15.22
CA LYS A 66 3.94 5.29 -14.68
C LYS A 66 4.10 5.34 -13.17
N ASN A 67 3.80 4.24 -12.48
CA ASN A 67 3.88 4.10 -11.03
C ASN A 67 5.30 3.75 -10.59
N THR A 68 5.87 4.59 -9.74
CA THR A 68 7.12 4.29 -9.02
C THR A 68 6.75 3.88 -7.60
N LEU A 69 7.50 2.96 -6.98
CA LEU A 69 7.30 2.57 -5.58
C LEU A 69 7.19 3.79 -4.65
N ARG A 70 8.03 4.81 -4.84
CA ARG A 70 7.96 6.08 -4.11
C ARG A 70 6.61 6.81 -4.26
N GLN A 71 6.03 6.82 -5.47
CA GLN A 71 4.73 7.46 -5.71
C GLN A 71 3.57 6.69 -5.11
N GLU A 72 3.62 5.36 -5.14
CA GLU A 72 2.62 4.50 -4.49
C GLU A 72 2.66 4.70 -2.97
N ILE A 73 3.87 4.73 -2.40
CA ILE A 73 4.09 5.00 -0.98
C ILE A 73 3.60 6.41 -0.62
N GLU A 74 3.93 7.42 -1.42
CA GLU A 74 3.48 8.80 -1.20
C GLU A 74 1.95 8.93 -1.29
N ALA A 75 1.31 8.17 -2.18
CA ALA A 75 -0.15 8.11 -2.27
C ALA A 75 -0.77 7.44 -1.04
N ASP A 76 -0.20 6.31 -0.59
CA ASP A 76 -0.66 5.63 0.62
C ASP A 76 -0.48 6.52 1.86
N MET A 77 0.62 7.27 1.95
CA MET A 77 0.87 8.24 3.04
C MET A 77 -0.14 9.40 3.02
N LYS A 78 -0.43 9.94 1.82
CA LYS A 78 -1.45 11.00 1.66
C LYS A 78 -2.83 10.52 2.11
N ARG A 79 -3.19 9.26 1.84
CA ARG A 79 -4.45 8.68 2.33
C ARG A 79 -4.52 8.61 3.85
N MET A 80 -3.40 8.35 4.53
CA MET A 80 -3.35 8.29 6.01
C MET A 80 -3.08 9.64 6.68
N ASN A 81 -2.99 10.74 5.92
CA ASN A 81 -2.67 12.08 6.41
C ASN A 81 -1.36 12.13 7.25
N ASN A 82 -0.37 11.28 6.91
CA ASN A 82 0.88 11.14 7.65
C ASN A 82 2.07 11.69 6.86
N ASN A 83 3.00 12.34 7.56
CA ASN A 83 4.27 12.79 7.00
C ASN A 83 5.38 11.74 7.21
N TRP A 84 6.49 11.83 6.47
CA TRP A 84 7.64 10.91 6.57
C TRP A 84 8.22 10.84 7.98
N LYS A 85 8.28 11.97 8.70
CA LYS A 85 8.73 12.01 10.11
C LYS A 85 7.81 11.22 11.04
N GLU A 86 6.51 11.34 10.81
CA GLU A 86 5.50 10.64 11.60
C GLU A 86 5.55 9.14 11.32
N LEU A 87 5.72 8.77 10.05
CA LEU A 87 5.90 7.37 9.65
C LEU A 87 7.14 6.74 10.28
N GLU A 88 8.26 7.46 10.34
CA GLU A 88 9.47 6.99 10.98
C GLU A 88 9.27 6.77 12.49
N ARG A 89 8.50 7.64 13.15
CA ARG A 89 8.13 7.50 14.56
C ARG A 89 7.27 6.26 14.79
N ILE A 90 6.22 6.08 13.98
CA ILE A 90 5.29 4.95 14.07
C ILE A 90 6.00 3.62 13.75
N ALA A 91 6.90 3.59 12.76
CA ALA A 91 7.67 2.38 12.42
C ALA A 91 8.66 1.95 13.52
N CYS A 92 9.16 2.90 14.32
CA CYS A 92 10.02 2.60 15.46
C CYS A 92 9.23 2.09 16.67
N ASP A 93 8.01 2.57 16.87
CA ASP A 93 7.15 2.19 17.99
C ASP A 93 6.34 0.91 17.67
N ARG A 94 6.75 -0.21 18.28
CA ARG A 94 6.14 -1.53 18.10
C ARG A 94 4.64 -1.58 18.43
N VAL A 95 4.13 -0.66 19.26
CA VAL A 95 2.71 -0.59 19.63
C VAL A 95 1.93 0.26 18.63
N ALA A 96 2.56 1.32 18.09
CA ALA A 96 1.97 2.21 17.10
C ALA A 96 1.92 1.63 15.67
N GLU A 97 2.54 0.47 15.39
CA GLU A 97 2.43 -0.19 14.07
C GLU A 97 1.04 -0.80 13.79
N ARG A 98 0.23 -1.01 14.81
CA ARG A 98 -1.12 -1.61 14.70
C ARG A 98 -2.09 -0.78 13.84
N PRO A 99 -2.21 0.56 14.00
CA PRO A 99 -3.05 1.37 13.10
C PRO A 99 -2.57 1.39 11.64
N MET A 100 -1.32 1.02 11.33
CA MET A 100 -0.87 0.84 9.93
C MET A 100 -1.44 -0.42 9.28
N LEU A 101 -1.94 -1.37 10.08
CA LEU A 101 -2.49 -2.65 9.65
C LEU A 101 -4.02 -2.72 9.80
N LEU A 102 -4.60 -1.88 10.67
CA LEU A 102 -6.01 -1.82 11.01
C LEU A 102 -6.58 -0.43 10.68
N HIS A 103 -6.88 -0.21 9.41
CA HIS A 103 -7.91 0.73 9.01
C HIS A 103 -9.12 -0.12 8.64
N GLU A 104 -9.81 -0.64 9.65
CA GLU A 104 -11.10 -1.35 9.58
C GLU A 104 -11.43 -1.85 11.00
N GLU A 105 -12.03 -0.96 11.79
CA GLU A 105 -13.02 -1.30 12.82
C GLU A 105 -14.14 -0.25 12.76
#